data_AF-A0A2E6T6G7-F1
#
_entry.id   AF-A0A2E6T6G7-F1
#
_cell.length_a   1.000
_cell.length_b   1.000
_cell.length_c   1.000
_cell.angle_alpha   90.00
_cell.angle_beta   90.00
_cell.angle_gamma   90.00
#
_symmetry.space_group_name_H-M   'P 1'
#
loop_
_entity.id
_entity.type
_entity.pdbx_description
1 polymer ?
#
loop_
_entity_poly.entity_id
_entity_poly.type
_entity_poly.pdbx_seq_one_letter_code
_entity_poly.pdbx_strand_id
1 'polypeptide(L)'
;MNRETERVFIVGVQLQGQDKWRIDESLDELEELVGTAGGEITGRGMQRLDRVNAATFIGPGKAREFAEQCDEARVDTVVFDEELTPAQGRNLEKVFECKILDRTALILDIFSQRARTREGKLQVELAQLNHLLPRLTRFWTHLSRQKGGIGMRGGEGESQLEVDRRKVRERIDKIQRDLEMVMRHRDIQRTGRKRNQWPLGSLVGYTNAGKSTLFNAITGASTLSEDKLFATLDPTTRRLRLPTNQNVLLSDTVGFIRKLPHDLVDAFKATLEEVIEADLLLHVVDISSPQAEEQIEAVNIVLEELGVVDKPMMMVFNKIDRVTSVSLAKRFTDQYPNSIVVSARTGEGFKAFMAELGKQLRPVRDMLVLGIPHSQSDVIARLHEVGQVLERQYNSNEAVIKALVPPDYRAVFEPFIIQGDSLAKA
;
A
#
# COMPACT_ATOMS: atom_id res chain seq x y z
N MET A 1 18.20 11.65 -22.94
CA MET A 1 19.41 11.71 -22.10
C MET A 1 19.73 10.29 -21.71
N ASN A 2 20.88 9.76 -22.14
CA ASN A 2 21.46 8.55 -21.55
C ASN A 2 21.64 8.85 -20.06
N ARG A 3 20.74 8.36 -19.21
CA ARG A 3 21.08 8.21 -17.79
C ARG A 3 22.03 7.02 -17.77
N GLU A 4 23.32 7.28 -17.52
CA GLU A 4 24.20 6.21 -17.06
C GLU A 4 23.52 5.54 -15.88
N THR A 5 23.37 4.22 -15.95
CA THR A 5 22.77 3.42 -14.89
C THR A 5 23.63 3.62 -13.64
N GLU A 6 23.01 4.11 -12.56
CA GLU A 6 23.72 4.42 -11.31
C GLU A 6 24.28 3.12 -10.74
N ARG A 7 25.59 3.04 -10.53
CA ARG A 7 26.27 1.84 -10.03
C ARG A 7 26.23 1.81 -8.51
N VAL A 8 25.61 0.77 -7.97
CA VAL A 8 25.22 0.70 -6.56
C VAL A 8 25.89 -0.44 -5.83
N PHE A 9 26.44 -0.14 -4.66
CA PHE A 9 26.90 -1.15 -3.70
C PHE A 9 25.96 -1.18 -2.51
N ILE A 10 25.48 -2.36 -2.13
CA ILE A 10 24.55 -2.52 -1.01
C ILE A 10 25.26 -3.01 0.24
N VAL A 11 24.84 -2.53 1.41
CA VAL A 11 25.43 -2.87 2.70
C VAL A 11 24.37 -3.33 3.69
N GLY A 12 24.55 -4.54 4.21
CA GLY A 12 23.73 -5.12 5.27
C GLY A 12 24.50 -5.28 6.58
N VAL A 13 23.81 -5.12 7.71
CA VAL A 13 24.37 -5.37 9.05
C VAL A 13 23.59 -6.46 9.75
N GLN A 14 24.31 -7.45 10.29
CA GLN A 14 23.75 -8.48 11.13
C GLN A 14 24.03 -8.21 12.59
N LEU A 15 22.97 -7.94 13.35
CA LEU A 15 23.05 -7.87 14.80
C LEU A 15 23.03 -9.27 15.43
N GLN A 16 23.74 -9.43 16.54
CA GLN A 16 23.78 -10.69 17.29
C GLN A 16 22.37 -11.07 17.75
N GLY A 17 21.92 -12.28 17.41
CA GLY A 17 20.55 -12.76 17.67
C GLY A 17 19.57 -12.63 16.50
N GLN A 18 19.96 -11.98 15.39
CA GLN A 18 19.22 -12.07 14.13
C GLN A 18 19.68 -13.28 13.31
N ASP A 19 18.74 -14.04 12.76
CA ASP A 19 19.05 -15.18 11.89
C ASP A 19 19.75 -14.71 10.61
N LYS A 20 20.82 -15.41 10.20
CA LYS A 20 21.59 -15.07 8.98
C LYS A 20 20.69 -15.05 7.74
N TRP A 21 19.77 -16.00 7.68
CA TRP A 21 18.81 -16.16 6.59
C TRP A 21 17.97 -14.89 6.38
N ARG A 22 17.61 -14.19 7.46
CA ARG A 22 16.80 -12.96 7.40
C ARG A 22 17.49 -11.78 6.72
N ILE A 23 18.83 -11.77 6.71
CA ILE A 23 19.59 -10.63 6.17
C ILE A 23 19.94 -10.85 4.71
N ASP A 24 20.27 -12.08 4.32
CA ASP A 24 20.42 -12.41 2.91
C ASP A 24 19.13 -12.07 2.16
N GLU A 25 17.96 -12.40 2.72
CA GLU A 25 16.66 -12.00 2.15
C GLU A 25 16.41 -10.49 2.12
N SER A 26 16.80 -9.77 3.18
CA SER A 26 16.65 -8.32 3.24
C SER A 26 17.52 -7.63 2.19
N LEU A 27 18.71 -8.19 1.93
CA LEU A 27 19.60 -7.75 0.86
C LEU A 27 19.06 -8.10 -0.52
N ASP A 28 18.52 -9.29 -0.72
CA ASP A 28 17.88 -9.67 -2.00
C ASP A 28 16.71 -8.71 -2.32
N GLU A 29 15.91 -8.36 -1.31
CA GLU A 29 14.85 -7.34 -1.46
C GLU A 29 15.43 -5.94 -1.73
N LEU A 30 16.55 -5.57 -1.10
CA LEU A 30 17.23 -4.32 -1.36
C LEU A 30 17.78 -4.26 -2.80
N GLU A 31 18.29 -5.37 -3.33
CA GLU A 31 18.68 -5.51 -4.74
C GLU A 31 17.48 -5.24 -5.67
N GLU A 32 16.32 -5.81 -5.36
CA GLU A 32 15.07 -5.55 -6.12
C GLU A 32 14.63 -4.07 -6.03
N LEU A 33 14.79 -3.43 -4.88
CA LEU A 33 14.51 -1.99 -4.70
C LEU A 33 15.44 -1.14 -5.56
N VAL A 34 16.74 -1.42 -5.54
CA VAL A 34 17.73 -0.71 -6.36
C VAL A 34 17.42 -0.89 -7.85
N GLY A 35 17.14 -2.12 -8.29
CA GLY A 35 16.73 -2.40 -9.67
C GLY A 35 15.45 -1.66 -10.06
N THR A 36 14.49 -1.55 -9.14
CA THR A 36 13.25 -0.78 -9.33
C THR A 36 13.50 0.73 -9.47
N ALA A 37 14.48 1.28 -8.74
CA ALA A 37 14.91 2.67 -8.84
C ALA A 37 15.71 2.98 -10.12
N GLY A 38 16.18 1.93 -10.82
CA GLY A 38 16.97 2.02 -12.05
C GLY A 38 18.48 1.96 -11.83
N GLY A 39 18.95 1.49 -10.67
CA GLY A 39 20.37 1.27 -10.37
C GLY A 39 20.84 -0.13 -10.77
N GLU A 40 22.15 -0.29 -10.96
CA GLU A 40 22.82 -1.56 -11.22
C GLU A 40 23.66 -1.97 -10.02
N ILE A 41 23.41 -3.16 -9.47
CA ILE A 41 24.17 -3.69 -8.34
C ILE A 41 25.55 -4.14 -8.80
N THR A 42 26.60 -3.50 -8.27
CA THR A 42 28.00 -3.87 -8.54
C THR A 42 28.60 -4.76 -7.47
N GLY A 43 27.98 -4.83 -6.30
CA GLY A 43 28.45 -5.65 -5.19
C GLY A 43 27.59 -5.54 -3.94
N ARG A 44 27.82 -6.47 -3.02
CA ARG A 44 27.16 -6.50 -1.71
C ARG A 44 28.15 -6.73 -0.59
N GLY A 45 28.02 -5.95 0.47
CA GLY A 45 28.81 -6.03 1.69
C GLY A 45 27.94 -6.41 2.89
N MET A 46 28.46 -7.28 3.74
CA MET A 46 27.79 -7.65 4.99
C MET A 46 28.77 -7.56 6.16
N GLN A 47 28.31 -7.02 7.29
CA GLN A 47 29.07 -7.07 8.54
C GLN A 47 28.23 -7.62 9.69
N ARG A 48 28.79 -8.59 10.42
CA ARG A 48 28.25 -9.04 11.71
C ARG A 48 28.76 -8.16 12.84
N LEU A 49 27.86 -7.69 13.68
CA LEU A 49 28.14 -6.80 14.81
C LEU A 49 27.30 -7.20 16.02
N ASP A 50 27.86 -7.05 17.22
CA ASP A 50 27.07 -7.18 18.45
C ASP A 50 26.18 -5.95 18.66
N ARG A 51 26.72 -4.78 18.31
CA ARG A 51 26.02 -3.49 18.36
C ARG A 51 26.47 -2.59 17.22
N VAL A 52 25.54 -1.84 16.64
CA VAL A 52 25.85 -0.84 15.60
C VAL A 52 26.84 0.20 16.10
N ASN A 53 27.71 0.67 15.20
CA ASN A 53 28.63 1.74 15.50
C ASN A 53 27.90 3.10 15.48
N ALA A 54 28.01 3.88 16.55
CA ALA A 54 27.35 5.18 16.65
C ALA A 54 27.81 6.19 15.59
N ALA A 55 29.06 6.08 15.11
CA ALA A 55 29.65 7.00 14.15
C ALA A 55 29.42 6.58 12.70
N THR A 56 29.49 5.30 12.36
CA THR A 56 29.47 4.84 10.95
C THR A 56 28.48 3.71 10.68
N PHE A 57 27.64 3.32 11.65
CA PHE A 57 26.72 2.17 11.60
C PHE A 57 27.45 0.81 11.52
N ILE A 58 28.35 0.66 10.56
CA ILE A 58 29.35 -0.41 10.43
C ILE A 58 30.65 -0.09 11.17
N GLY A 59 31.48 -1.11 11.41
CA GLY A 59 32.79 -0.93 12.02
C GLY A 59 33.76 -0.14 11.12
N PRO A 60 34.64 0.71 11.66
CA PRO A 60 35.47 1.63 10.86
C PRO A 60 36.46 0.90 9.94
N GLY A 61 36.96 -0.27 10.35
CA GLY A 61 37.82 -1.10 9.48
C GLY A 61 37.05 -1.62 8.27
N LYS A 62 35.82 -2.10 8.49
CA LYS A 62 34.96 -2.61 7.42
C LYS A 62 34.46 -1.51 6.50
N ALA A 63 34.21 -0.31 7.03
CA ALA A 63 33.89 0.86 6.23
C ALA A 63 35.00 1.22 5.25
N ARG A 64 36.27 1.16 5.67
CA ARG A 64 37.42 1.39 4.77
C ARG A 64 37.57 0.29 3.74
N GLU A 65 37.44 -0.98 4.16
CA GLU A 65 37.50 -2.12 3.24
C GLU A 65 36.43 -2.02 2.14
N PHE A 66 35.19 -1.67 2.50
CA PHE A 66 34.12 -1.47 1.53
C PHE A 66 34.32 -0.22 0.68
N ALA A 67 34.89 0.85 1.23
CA ALA A 67 35.22 2.05 0.46
C ALA A 67 36.27 1.75 -0.62
N GLU A 68 37.32 0.98 -0.30
CA GLU A 68 38.32 0.53 -1.27
C GLU A 68 37.68 -0.31 -2.39
N GLN A 69 36.79 -1.25 -2.04
CA GLN A 69 36.03 -2.02 -3.03
C GLN A 69 35.13 -1.14 -3.90
N CYS A 70 34.50 -0.12 -3.33
CA CYS A 70 33.65 0.82 -4.05
C CYS A 70 34.45 1.68 -5.03
N ASP A 71 35.65 2.11 -4.66
CA ASP A 71 36.54 2.89 -5.52
C ASP A 71 37.05 2.05 -6.70
N GLU A 72 37.52 0.83 -6.42
CA GLU A 72 37.95 -0.13 -7.47
C GLU A 72 36.82 -0.44 -8.45
N ALA A 73 35.61 -0.67 -7.92
CA ALA A 73 34.44 -0.96 -8.73
C ALA A 73 33.81 0.29 -9.36
N ARG A 74 34.27 1.52 -9.06
CA ARG A 74 33.68 2.81 -9.46
C ARG A 74 32.16 2.87 -9.18
N VAL A 75 31.83 2.72 -7.91
CA VAL A 75 30.46 2.81 -7.38
C VAL A 75 30.06 4.27 -7.24
N ASP A 76 28.88 4.62 -7.74
CA ASP A 76 28.33 5.98 -7.63
C ASP A 76 27.64 6.19 -6.27
N THR A 77 26.93 5.16 -5.81
CA THR A 77 26.08 5.23 -4.61
C THR A 77 26.19 3.97 -3.77
N VAL A 78 26.32 4.15 -2.45
CA VAL A 78 26.25 3.05 -1.48
C VAL A 78 24.92 3.12 -0.75
N VAL A 79 24.18 2.01 -0.75
CA VAL A 79 22.86 1.90 -0.11
C VAL A 79 22.96 1.01 1.11
N PHE A 80 22.54 1.52 2.26
CA PHE A 80 22.41 0.76 3.49
C PHE A 80 20.99 0.23 3.66
N ASP A 81 20.85 -1.05 4.03
CA ASP A 81 19.54 -1.68 4.26
C ASP A 81 18.78 -1.11 5.48
N GLU A 82 19.48 -0.39 6.35
CA GLU A 82 18.93 0.16 7.59
C GLU A 82 18.92 1.69 7.53
N GLU A 83 17.99 2.28 8.29
CA GLU A 83 17.94 3.74 8.41
C GLU A 83 19.19 4.26 9.14
N LEU A 84 19.90 5.19 8.50
CA LEU A 84 21.09 5.80 9.06
C LEU A 84 20.72 7.07 9.81
N THR A 85 21.37 7.34 10.93
CA THR A 85 21.26 8.68 11.55
C THR A 85 21.96 9.73 10.68
N PRO A 86 21.59 11.03 10.78
CA PRO A 86 22.29 12.09 10.07
C PRO A 86 23.79 12.18 10.38
N ALA A 87 24.22 11.73 11.55
CA ALA A 87 25.65 11.66 11.89
C ALA A 87 26.35 10.50 11.17
N GLN A 88 25.71 9.32 11.12
CA GLN A 88 26.24 8.14 10.44
C GLN A 88 26.38 8.36 8.94
N GLY A 89 25.33 8.84 8.27
CA GLY A 89 25.38 9.14 6.82
C GLY A 89 26.53 10.09 6.48
N ARG A 90 26.69 11.19 7.23
CA ARG A 90 27.78 12.16 7.02
C ARG A 90 29.18 11.60 7.23
N ASN A 91 29.34 10.66 8.15
CA ASN A 91 30.65 10.03 8.40
C ASN A 91 30.96 9.00 7.32
N LEU A 92 29.95 8.26 6.87
CA LEU A 92 30.06 7.30 5.77
C LEU A 92 30.39 8.01 4.45
N GLU A 93 29.73 9.12 4.12
CA GLU A 93 30.04 9.92 2.91
C GLU A 93 31.52 10.35 2.85
N LYS A 94 32.13 10.65 4.01
CA LYS A 94 33.56 11.00 4.07
C LYS A 94 34.49 9.81 3.89
N VAL A 95 34.05 8.61 4.25
CA VAL A 95 34.87 7.39 4.17
C VAL A 95 34.78 6.79 2.78
N PHE A 96 33.58 6.78 2.19
CA PHE A 96 33.33 6.20 0.87
C PHE A 96 33.55 7.18 -0.29
N GLU A 97 33.59 8.49 -0.01
CA GLU A 97 33.74 9.57 -1.01
C GLU A 97 32.69 9.57 -2.13
N CYS A 98 31.56 8.89 -1.90
CA CYS A 98 30.43 8.80 -2.82
C CYS A 98 29.09 9.05 -2.10
N LYS A 99 27.99 9.01 -2.84
CA LYS A 99 26.64 9.26 -2.30
C LYS A 99 26.22 8.10 -1.39
N ILE A 100 25.80 8.41 -0.17
CA ILE A 100 25.25 7.41 0.76
C ILE A 100 23.73 7.57 0.81
N LEU A 101 23.03 6.47 0.58
CA LEU A 101 21.59 6.37 0.79
C LEU A 101 21.30 5.32 1.87
N ASP A 102 20.22 5.54 2.61
CA ASP A 102 19.60 4.49 3.42
C ASP A 102 18.36 3.95 2.71
N ARG A 103 17.81 2.85 3.24
CA ARG A 103 16.62 2.20 2.71
C ARG A 103 15.42 3.15 2.61
N THR A 104 15.25 4.04 3.60
CA THR A 104 14.21 5.07 3.59
C THR A 104 14.32 6.00 2.38
N ALA A 105 15.51 6.56 2.15
CA ALA A 105 15.75 7.44 1.01
C ALA A 105 15.52 6.73 -0.33
N LEU A 106 15.96 5.47 -0.46
CA LEU A 106 15.75 4.67 -1.68
C LEU A 106 14.25 4.45 -1.96
N ILE A 107 13.47 4.08 -0.93
CA ILE A 107 12.02 3.88 -1.06
C ILE A 107 11.33 5.18 -1.48
N LEU A 108 11.67 6.31 -0.86
CA LEU A 108 11.12 7.62 -1.23
C LEU A 108 11.45 8.01 -2.67
N ASP A 109 12.67 7.71 -3.13
CA ASP A 109 13.07 7.95 -4.52
C ASP A 109 12.25 7.10 -5.50
N ILE A 110 12.01 5.82 -5.19
CA ILE A 110 11.12 4.97 -6.00
C ILE A 110 9.70 5.56 -6.05
N PHE A 111 9.15 5.97 -4.90
CA PHE A 111 7.84 6.58 -4.86
C PHE A 111 7.75 7.88 -5.65
N SER A 112 8.81 8.70 -5.65
CA SER A 112 8.84 9.94 -6.42
C SER A 112 8.69 9.70 -7.93
N GLN A 113 9.24 8.57 -8.41
CA GLN A 113 9.13 8.14 -9.80
C GLN A 113 7.74 7.56 -10.13
N ARG A 114 7.03 7.03 -9.13
CA ARG A 114 5.72 6.36 -9.29
C ARG A 114 4.52 7.27 -9.04
N ALA A 115 4.69 8.36 -8.28
CA ALA A 115 3.63 9.31 -7.98
C ALA A 115 3.13 10.03 -9.24
N ARG A 116 1.88 9.76 -9.64
CA ARG A 116 1.27 10.37 -10.82
C ARG A 116 0.32 11.48 -10.43
N THR A 117 -0.48 11.27 -9.39
CA THR A 117 -1.44 12.27 -8.92
C THR A 117 -0.72 13.45 -8.25
N ARG A 118 -1.39 14.60 -8.23
CA ARG A 118 -0.88 15.78 -7.51
C ARG A 118 -0.74 15.49 -6.01
N GLU A 119 -1.67 14.74 -5.44
CA GLU A 119 -1.67 14.33 -4.04
C GLU A 119 -0.45 13.46 -3.71
N GLY A 120 -0.27 12.36 -4.44
CA GLY A 120 0.86 11.45 -4.23
C GLY A 120 2.20 12.17 -4.40
N LYS A 121 2.32 13.09 -5.36
CA LYS A 121 3.53 13.91 -5.53
C LYS A 121 3.80 14.80 -4.32
N LEU A 122 2.78 15.45 -3.78
CA LEU A 122 2.91 16.29 -2.58
C LEU A 122 3.29 15.48 -1.34
N GLN A 123 2.71 14.29 -1.16
CA GLN A 123 3.03 13.40 -0.02
C GLN A 123 4.45 12.88 -0.09
N VAL A 124 4.89 12.42 -1.28
CA VAL A 124 6.27 11.97 -1.46
C VAL A 124 7.24 13.12 -1.24
N GLU A 125 6.96 14.31 -1.79
CA GLU A 125 7.81 15.49 -1.59
C GLU A 125 7.88 15.87 -0.09
N LEU A 126 6.74 15.83 0.62
CA LEU A 126 6.70 16.07 2.07
C LEU A 126 7.60 15.09 2.83
N ALA A 127 7.49 13.80 2.53
CA ALA A 127 8.28 12.76 3.17
C ALA A 127 9.78 12.91 2.86
N GLN A 128 10.15 13.22 1.60
CA GLN A 128 11.53 13.51 1.21
C GLN A 128 12.09 14.73 1.94
N LEU A 129 11.32 15.81 2.06
CA LEU A 129 11.77 17.03 2.76
C LEU A 129 11.92 16.78 4.27
N ASN A 130 11.02 16.03 4.89
CA ASN A 130 11.11 15.66 6.31
C ASN A 130 12.35 14.80 6.58
N HIS A 131 12.63 13.82 5.72
CA HIS A 131 13.81 12.97 5.82
C HIS A 131 15.13 13.75 5.55
N LEU A 132 15.10 14.71 4.62
CA LEU A 132 16.24 15.54 4.25
C LEU A 132 16.56 16.62 5.29
N LEU A 133 15.55 17.25 5.90
CA LEU A 133 15.69 18.38 6.82
C LEU A 133 16.72 18.17 7.95
N PRO A 134 16.73 17.04 8.68
CA PRO A 134 17.76 16.79 9.70
C PRO A 134 19.16 16.52 9.11
N ARG A 135 19.26 16.21 7.81
CA ARG A 135 20.49 15.84 7.09
C ARG A 135 21.12 17.01 6.32
N LEU A 136 20.41 18.13 6.11
CA LEU A 136 20.86 19.32 5.36
C LEU A 136 22.13 20.02 5.88
N THR A 137 22.61 19.69 7.07
CA THR A 137 23.70 20.43 7.71
C THR A 137 24.98 20.54 6.88
N ARG A 138 25.29 19.64 5.92
CA ARG A 138 26.54 19.71 5.12
C ARG A 138 26.52 19.14 3.68
N PHE A 139 25.38 18.91 3.02
CA PHE A 139 25.35 18.69 1.56
C PHE A 139 26.16 19.76 0.79
N TRP A 140 26.36 20.93 1.42
CA TRP A 140 27.08 22.08 0.91
C TRP A 140 28.61 22.10 1.12
N THR A 141 29.23 21.27 1.96
CA THR A 141 30.70 21.38 2.14
C THR A 141 31.48 21.06 0.86
N HIS A 142 30.91 20.26 -0.05
CA HIS A 142 31.50 19.98 -1.36
C HIS A 142 31.25 21.10 -2.39
N LEU A 143 30.07 21.75 -2.41
CA LEU A 143 29.81 22.92 -3.28
C LEU A 143 30.64 24.16 -2.87
N SER A 144 30.99 24.30 -1.59
CA SER A 144 31.80 25.43 -1.09
C SER A 144 33.27 25.39 -1.52
N ARG A 145 33.81 24.21 -1.88
CA ARG A 145 35.23 24.08 -2.24
C ARG A 145 35.56 24.51 -3.67
N GLN A 146 34.59 24.49 -4.59
CA GLN A 146 34.79 24.91 -5.97
C GLN A 146 34.59 26.42 -6.21
N LYS A 147 33.94 27.14 -5.28
CA LYS A 147 33.90 28.61 -5.29
C LYS A 147 34.85 29.15 -4.23
N GLY A 148 36.14 29.15 -4.56
CA GLY A 148 37.15 29.85 -3.77
C GLY A 148 36.76 31.32 -3.57
N GLY A 149 36.75 31.78 -2.32
CA GLY A 149 36.45 33.17 -2.02
C GLY A 149 36.03 33.39 -0.58
N ILE A 150 36.94 34.00 0.17
CA ILE A 150 36.72 34.61 1.48
C ILE A 150 35.39 35.39 1.49
N GLY A 151 34.49 35.05 2.40
CA GLY A 151 33.50 36.03 2.89
C GLY A 151 32.15 36.12 2.19
N MET A 152 31.51 35.02 1.78
CA MET A 152 30.06 35.06 1.52
C MET A 152 29.27 34.95 2.84
N ARG A 153 29.41 35.95 3.72
CA ARG A 153 28.35 36.28 4.68
C ARG A 153 27.20 36.80 3.82
N GLY A 154 26.17 35.98 3.58
CA GLY A 154 24.88 36.51 3.17
C GLY A 154 24.49 37.62 4.16
N GLY A 155 23.93 38.73 3.67
CA GLY A 155 23.56 39.86 4.53
C GLY A 155 22.67 39.46 5.70
N GLU A 156 22.79 40.22 6.80
CA GLU A 156 22.06 40.11 8.08
C GLU A 156 22.33 38.87 8.94
N GLY A 157 23.58 38.54 9.26
CA GLY A 157 23.95 37.73 10.45
C GLY A 157 23.52 36.25 10.48
N GLU A 158 22.58 35.82 9.65
CA GLU A 158 22.12 34.45 9.51
C GLU A 158 23.09 33.63 8.65
N SER A 159 23.34 32.39 9.06
CA SER A 159 24.13 31.46 8.24
C SER A 159 23.32 30.99 7.04
N GLN A 160 23.97 30.77 5.89
CA GLN A 160 23.32 30.22 4.69
C GLN A 160 22.57 28.89 4.98
N LEU A 161 23.08 28.09 5.92
CA LEU A 161 22.44 26.86 6.39
C LEU A 161 21.12 27.10 7.10
N GLU A 162 21.01 28.16 7.90
CA GLU A 162 19.75 28.55 8.55
C GLU A 162 18.73 29.04 7.51
N VAL A 163 19.18 29.80 6.52
CA VAL A 163 18.33 30.25 5.41
C VAL A 163 17.78 29.06 4.63
N ASP A 164 18.61 28.06 4.31
CA ASP A 164 18.17 26.88 3.57
C ASP A 164 17.25 25.98 4.41
N ARG A 165 17.55 25.79 5.71
CA ARG A 165 16.62 25.10 6.63
C ARG A 165 15.29 25.82 6.73
N ARG A 166 15.28 27.16 6.76
CA ARG A 166 14.06 27.97 6.78
C ARG A 166 13.25 27.75 5.51
N LYS A 167 13.88 27.80 4.33
CA LYS A 167 13.20 27.53 3.04
C LYS A 167 12.59 26.13 2.98
N VAL A 168 13.30 25.11 3.48
CA VAL A 168 12.78 23.74 3.50
C VAL A 168 11.58 23.63 4.44
N ARG A 169 11.62 24.26 5.61
CA ARG A 169 10.45 24.34 6.51
C ARG A 169 9.27 25.09 5.89
N GLU A 170 9.51 26.25 5.29
CA GLU A 170 8.46 27.00 4.58
C GLU A 170 7.81 26.17 3.46
N ARG A 171 8.61 25.34 2.77
CA ARG A 171 8.12 24.41 1.75
C ARG A 171 7.27 23.30 2.37
N ILE A 172 7.73 22.68 3.47
CA ILE A 172 6.97 21.70 4.24
C ILE A 172 5.62 22.28 4.65
N ASP A 173 5.60 23.46 5.28
CA ASP A 173 4.37 24.11 5.75
C ASP A 173 3.41 24.42 4.60
N LYS A 174 3.94 24.75 3.42
CA LYS A 174 3.12 24.99 2.23
C LYS A 174 2.52 23.68 1.70
N ILE A 175 3.30 22.62 1.62
CA ILE A 175 2.83 21.31 1.14
C ILE A 175 1.77 20.74 2.09
N GLN A 176 1.96 20.86 3.40
CA GLN A 176 0.97 20.45 4.39
C GLN A 176 -0.37 21.17 4.20
N ARG A 177 -0.35 22.49 4.02
CA ARG A 177 -1.55 23.29 3.71
C ARG A 177 -2.21 22.87 2.39
N ASP A 178 -1.41 22.56 1.37
CA ASP A 178 -1.93 22.07 0.09
C ASP A 178 -2.58 20.69 0.23
N LEU A 179 -2.03 19.80 1.06
CA LEU A 179 -2.60 18.48 1.37
C LEU A 179 -3.92 18.58 2.14
N GLU A 180 -4.05 19.49 3.11
CA GLU A 180 -5.31 19.74 3.82
C GLU A 180 -6.45 20.16 2.88
N MET A 181 -6.15 20.89 1.81
CA MET A 181 -7.14 21.22 0.78
C MET A 181 -7.57 20.00 -0.04
N VAL A 182 -6.63 19.09 -0.34
CA VAL A 182 -6.92 17.85 -1.07
C VAL A 182 -7.77 16.89 -0.21
N MET A 183 -7.46 16.77 1.08
CA MET A 183 -8.24 15.96 2.02
C MET A 183 -9.71 16.41 2.10
N ARG A 184 -9.97 17.73 2.16
CA ARG A 184 -11.34 18.27 2.13
C ARG A 184 -12.12 17.89 0.87
N HIS A 185 -11.45 17.77 -0.27
CA HIS A 185 -12.09 17.30 -1.51
C HIS A 185 -12.46 15.81 -1.44
N ARG A 186 -11.66 14.99 -0.76
CA ARG A 186 -11.99 13.57 -0.54
C ARG A 186 -13.17 13.38 0.41
N ASP A 187 -13.29 14.17 1.47
CA ASP A 187 -14.45 14.11 2.37
C ASP A 187 -15.77 14.33 1.63
N ILE A 188 -15.77 15.17 0.59
CA ILE A 188 -16.94 15.39 -0.27
C ILE A 188 -17.23 14.14 -1.12
N GLN A 189 -16.21 13.52 -1.73
CA GLN A 189 -16.38 12.25 -2.46
C GLN A 189 -16.84 11.12 -1.54
N ARG A 190 -16.32 11.06 -0.31
CA ARG A 190 -16.70 10.14 0.75
C ARG A 190 -18.18 10.29 1.14
N THR A 191 -18.64 11.53 1.28
CA THR A 191 -20.07 11.81 1.56
C THR A 191 -20.97 11.37 0.41
N GLY A 192 -20.52 11.52 -0.85
CA GLY A 192 -21.18 10.96 -2.02
C GLY A 192 -21.22 9.43 -2.03
N ARG A 193 -20.17 8.77 -1.51
CA ARG A 193 -20.07 7.30 -1.37
C ARG A 193 -21.07 6.77 -0.34
N LYS A 194 -21.16 7.42 0.83
CA LYS A 194 -22.17 7.13 1.86
C LYS A 194 -23.60 7.20 1.34
N ARG A 195 -23.86 8.01 0.31
CA ARG A 195 -25.18 8.15 -0.34
C ARG A 195 -25.59 6.95 -1.19
N ASN A 196 -24.64 6.17 -1.70
CA ASN A 196 -24.90 4.98 -2.53
C ASN A 196 -24.64 3.64 -1.79
N GLN A 197 -24.02 3.69 -0.61
CA GLN A 197 -23.75 2.54 0.29
C GLN A 197 -23.16 1.29 -0.38
N TRP A 198 -22.31 1.45 -1.40
CA TRP A 198 -21.61 0.30 -1.95
C TRP A 198 -20.47 -0.10 -1.02
N PRO A 199 -20.41 -1.38 -0.58
CA PRO A 199 -19.34 -1.85 0.28
C PRO A 199 -17.99 -1.71 -0.41
N LEU A 200 -16.95 -1.39 0.36
CA LEU A 200 -15.58 -1.22 -0.07
C LEU A 200 -14.71 -2.41 0.36
N GLY A 201 -14.19 -3.14 -0.62
CA GLY A 201 -13.07 -4.05 -0.43
C GLY A 201 -11.75 -3.36 -0.78
N SER A 202 -10.74 -3.45 0.10
CA SER A 202 -9.41 -2.91 -0.17
C SER A 202 -8.38 -4.04 -0.26
N LEU A 203 -7.64 -4.09 -1.36
CA LEU A 203 -6.56 -5.06 -1.58
C LEU A 203 -5.32 -4.62 -0.81
N VAL A 204 -4.91 -5.38 0.20
CA VAL A 204 -3.69 -5.14 0.99
C VAL A 204 -2.73 -6.30 0.83
N GLY A 205 -1.45 -6.07 1.11
CA GLY A 205 -0.43 -7.12 1.03
C GLY A 205 0.91 -6.62 0.54
N TYR A 206 1.88 -7.52 0.56
CA TYR A 206 3.26 -7.22 0.24
C TYR A 206 3.44 -6.73 -1.21
N THR A 207 4.48 -5.95 -1.48
CA THR A 207 4.88 -5.60 -2.85
C THR A 207 5.08 -6.87 -3.67
N ASN A 208 4.69 -6.83 -4.95
CA ASN A 208 4.72 -7.99 -5.84
C ASN A 208 3.83 -9.20 -5.42
N ALA A 209 2.94 -9.09 -4.43
CA ALA A 209 1.96 -10.15 -4.13
C ALA A 209 0.93 -10.38 -5.27
N GLY A 210 0.90 -9.50 -6.28
CA GLY A 210 -0.03 -9.55 -7.41
C GLY A 210 -1.37 -8.86 -7.16
N LYS A 211 -1.43 -7.89 -6.24
CA LYS A 211 -2.63 -7.07 -5.95
C LYS A 211 -3.17 -6.39 -7.21
N SER A 212 -2.33 -5.65 -7.92
CA SER A 212 -2.72 -4.93 -9.15
C SER A 212 -3.10 -5.88 -10.28
N THR A 213 -2.42 -7.03 -10.39
CA THR A 213 -2.79 -8.08 -11.34
C THR A 213 -4.18 -8.64 -11.05
N LEU A 214 -4.46 -8.97 -9.78
CA LEU A 214 -5.77 -9.46 -9.33
C LEU A 214 -6.86 -8.40 -9.54
N PHE A 215 -6.56 -7.15 -9.19
CA PHE A 215 -7.45 -6.01 -9.41
C PHE A 215 -7.85 -5.87 -10.88
N ASN A 216 -6.88 -5.86 -11.78
CA ASN A 216 -7.12 -5.73 -13.22
C ASN A 216 -7.91 -6.90 -13.79
N ALA A 217 -7.52 -8.11 -13.41
CA ALA A 217 -8.16 -9.32 -13.90
C ALA A 217 -9.63 -9.41 -13.46
N ILE A 218 -9.98 -8.89 -12.28
CA ILE A 218 -11.35 -8.89 -11.76
C ILE A 218 -12.17 -7.71 -12.26
N THR A 219 -11.57 -6.53 -12.39
CA THR A 219 -12.30 -5.29 -12.74
C THR A 219 -12.29 -4.99 -14.24
N GLY A 220 -11.48 -5.70 -15.03
CA GLY A 220 -11.22 -5.38 -16.44
C GLY A 220 -10.44 -4.08 -16.62
N ALA A 221 -9.80 -3.57 -15.56
CA ALA A 221 -8.99 -2.36 -15.62
C ALA A 221 -7.64 -2.61 -16.30
N SER A 222 -7.05 -1.54 -16.83
CA SER A 222 -5.72 -1.51 -17.43
C SER A 222 -4.73 -0.75 -16.54
N THR A 223 -4.73 -0.99 -15.22
CA THR A 223 -3.66 -0.43 -14.38
C THR A 223 -2.34 -1.13 -14.71
N LEU A 224 -1.21 -0.42 -14.62
CA LEU A 224 0.09 -1.01 -14.90
C LEU A 224 0.42 -2.06 -13.82
N SER A 225 0.57 -3.31 -14.26
CA SER A 225 1.09 -4.41 -13.44
C SER A 225 2.46 -4.78 -13.99
N GLU A 226 3.52 -4.22 -13.39
CA GLU A 226 4.91 -4.59 -13.68
C GLU A 226 5.46 -5.47 -12.54
N ASP A 227 6.39 -6.39 -12.85
CA ASP A 227 7.14 -7.17 -11.86
C ASP A 227 8.25 -6.30 -11.22
N LYS A 228 7.81 -5.25 -10.51
CA LYS A 228 8.66 -4.27 -9.83
C LYS A 228 8.02 -3.88 -8.50
N LEU A 229 8.86 -3.51 -7.53
CA LEU A 229 8.36 -3.03 -6.24
C LEU A 229 7.61 -1.71 -6.42
N PHE A 230 6.59 -1.49 -5.59
CA PHE A 230 5.75 -0.27 -5.63
C PHE A 230 5.14 0.07 -7.00
N ALA A 231 4.71 -0.94 -7.76
CA ALA A 231 4.03 -0.75 -9.04
C ALA A 231 2.79 0.17 -8.95
N THR A 232 2.05 0.11 -7.83
CA THR A 232 0.94 1.01 -7.50
C THR A 232 1.32 1.89 -6.33
N LEU A 233 1.22 3.22 -6.52
CA LEU A 233 1.31 4.20 -5.44
C LEU A 233 -0.04 4.90 -5.18
N ASP A 234 -0.65 5.42 -6.24
CA ASP A 234 -1.95 6.08 -6.15
C ASP A 234 -3.08 5.04 -6.10
N PRO A 235 -3.98 5.06 -5.08
CA PRO A 235 -5.03 4.08 -4.98
C PRO A 235 -5.99 4.16 -6.16
N THR A 236 -6.42 3.00 -6.68
CA THR A 236 -7.37 2.94 -7.81
C THR A 236 -8.63 2.21 -7.37
N THR A 237 -9.75 2.93 -7.35
CA THR A 237 -11.06 2.35 -7.02
C THR A 237 -11.92 2.11 -8.26
N ARG A 238 -12.50 0.92 -8.37
CA ARG A 238 -13.43 0.54 -9.44
C ARG A 238 -14.68 -0.13 -8.89
N ARG A 239 -15.79 0.05 -9.62
CA ARG A 239 -17.04 -0.66 -9.34
C ARG A 239 -16.97 -2.07 -9.93
N LEU A 240 -17.28 -3.05 -9.10
CA LEU A 240 -17.38 -4.45 -9.45
C LEU A 240 -18.81 -4.94 -9.20
N ARG A 241 -19.38 -5.68 -10.16
CA ARG A 241 -20.69 -6.32 -10.00
C ARG A 241 -20.50 -7.78 -9.59
N LEU A 242 -21.00 -8.13 -8.41
CA LEU A 242 -20.95 -9.48 -7.89
C LEU A 242 -21.98 -10.39 -8.57
N PRO A 243 -21.81 -11.74 -8.53
CA PRO A 243 -22.78 -12.69 -9.05
C PRO A 243 -24.18 -12.57 -8.41
N THR A 244 -24.25 -12.01 -7.21
CA THR A 244 -25.49 -11.72 -6.47
C THR A 244 -26.20 -10.44 -6.96
N ASN A 245 -25.81 -9.89 -8.11
CA ASN A 245 -26.27 -8.62 -8.67
C ASN A 245 -25.98 -7.37 -7.83
N GLN A 246 -25.11 -7.50 -6.82
CA GLN A 246 -24.72 -6.40 -5.97
C GLN A 246 -23.52 -5.64 -6.55
N ASN A 247 -23.53 -4.31 -6.44
CA ASN A 247 -22.37 -3.49 -6.73
C ASN A 247 -21.50 -3.33 -5.47
N VAL A 248 -20.20 -3.58 -5.62
CA VAL A 248 -19.17 -3.29 -4.61
C VAL A 248 -18.09 -2.43 -5.22
N LEU A 249 -17.36 -1.72 -4.38
CA LEU A 249 -16.17 -0.97 -4.76
C LEU A 249 -14.95 -1.78 -4.36
N LEU A 250 -14.01 -1.95 -5.29
CA LEU A 250 -12.72 -2.56 -5.03
C LEU A 250 -11.65 -1.48 -5.18
N SER A 251 -10.70 -1.42 -4.26
CA SER A 251 -9.56 -0.50 -4.30
C SER A 251 -8.24 -1.27 -4.34
N ASP A 252 -7.37 -0.96 -5.30
CA ASP A 252 -5.95 -1.38 -5.30
C ASP A 252 -5.14 -0.34 -4.53
N THR A 253 -4.37 -0.78 -3.52
CA THR A 253 -3.55 0.12 -2.69
C THR A 253 -2.05 -0.12 -2.88
N VAL A 254 -1.26 0.76 -2.26
CA VAL A 254 0.20 0.60 -2.14
C VAL A 254 0.54 -0.78 -1.57
N GLY A 255 1.57 -1.42 -2.13
CA GLY A 255 2.13 -2.62 -1.54
C GLY A 255 3.03 -2.33 -0.35
N PHE A 256 2.91 -3.12 0.70
CA PHE A 256 3.77 -2.98 1.87
C PHE A 256 5.11 -3.69 1.67
N ILE A 257 6.11 -3.25 2.44
CA ILE A 257 7.44 -3.83 2.47
C ILE A 257 7.92 -3.94 3.91
N ARG A 258 8.91 -4.80 4.18
CA ARG A 258 9.63 -4.88 5.46
C ARG A 258 10.31 -3.55 5.74
N LYS A 259 10.36 -3.19 7.03
CA LYS A 259 11.01 -1.97 7.55
C LYS A 259 10.49 -0.69 6.88
N LEU A 260 9.17 -0.58 6.73
CA LEU A 260 8.55 0.68 6.30
C LEU A 260 8.87 1.77 7.34
N PRO A 261 9.44 2.92 6.95
CA PRO A 261 9.76 3.99 7.90
C PRO A 261 8.47 4.59 8.48
N HIS A 262 8.45 4.90 9.78
CA HIS A 262 7.25 5.46 10.42
C HIS A 262 6.85 6.82 9.82
N ASP A 263 7.81 7.68 9.51
CA ASP A 263 7.58 8.97 8.83
C ASP A 263 6.88 8.79 7.47
N LEU A 264 7.15 7.64 6.84
CA LEU A 264 6.56 7.27 5.57
C LEU A 264 5.11 6.83 5.77
N VAL A 265 4.84 5.96 6.75
CA VAL A 265 3.46 5.57 7.11
C VAL A 265 2.60 6.81 7.38
N ASP A 266 3.11 7.79 8.13
CA ASP A 266 2.40 9.03 8.43
C ASP A 266 2.14 9.91 7.19
N ALA A 267 3.13 10.05 6.29
CA ALA A 267 2.96 10.79 5.06
C ALA A 267 1.98 10.12 4.08
N PHE A 268 1.88 8.80 4.12
CA PHE A 268 1.01 7.98 3.27
C PHE A 268 -0.31 7.57 3.92
N LYS A 269 -0.61 8.01 5.16
CA LYS A 269 -1.91 7.79 5.82
C LYS A 269 -3.09 8.21 4.95
N ALA A 270 -2.98 9.33 4.25
CA ALA A 270 -4.01 9.80 3.33
C ALA A 270 -4.14 8.90 2.08
N THR A 271 -3.06 8.35 1.51
CA THR A 271 -3.17 7.33 0.44
C THR A 271 -3.65 5.97 0.92
N LEU A 272 -3.46 5.65 2.20
CA LEU A 272 -3.94 4.43 2.85
C LEU A 272 -5.33 4.61 3.47
N GLU A 273 -5.96 5.77 3.27
CA GLU A 273 -7.32 6.06 3.74
C GLU A 273 -8.33 5.03 3.20
N GLU A 274 -8.17 4.52 1.98
CA GLU A 274 -9.02 3.45 1.45
C GLU A 274 -8.93 2.15 2.28
N VAL A 275 -7.78 1.87 2.92
CA VAL A 275 -7.62 0.75 3.88
C VAL A 275 -8.36 1.07 5.18
N ILE A 276 -8.22 2.31 5.67
CA ILE A 276 -8.87 2.81 6.91
C ILE A 276 -10.40 2.92 6.75
N GLU A 277 -10.92 3.07 5.54
CA GLU A 277 -12.36 3.15 5.28
C GLU A 277 -12.96 1.84 4.73
N ALA A 278 -12.13 0.85 4.37
CA ALA A 278 -12.62 -0.43 3.85
C ALA A 278 -13.59 -1.15 4.79
N ASP A 279 -14.67 -1.69 4.25
CA ASP A 279 -15.56 -2.60 4.97
C ASP A 279 -14.97 -4.01 5.07
N LEU A 280 -14.06 -4.36 4.15
CA LEU A 280 -13.33 -5.64 4.13
C LEU A 280 -11.91 -5.45 3.61
N LEU A 281 -10.95 -6.00 4.32
CA LEU A 281 -9.56 -6.10 3.86
C LEU A 281 -9.36 -7.42 3.10
N LEU A 282 -8.83 -7.32 1.90
CA LEU A 282 -8.47 -8.46 1.06
C LEU A 282 -6.96 -8.61 1.08
N HIS A 283 -6.45 -9.44 1.99
CA HIS A 283 -5.01 -9.61 2.15
C HIS A 283 -4.47 -10.60 1.11
N VAL A 284 -3.88 -10.04 0.05
CA VAL A 284 -3.26 -10.80 -1.03
C VAL A 284 -1.84 -11.21 -0.63
N VAL A 285 -1.53 -12.50 -0.74
CA VAL A 285 -0.24 -13.11 -0.38
C VAL A 285 0.26 -13.97 -1.52
N ASP A 286 1.54 -13.86 -1.87
CA ASP A 286 2.18 -14.77 -2.82
C ASP A 286 2.59 -16.08 -2.10
N ILE A 287 1.81 -17.15 -2.29
CA ILE A 287 2.13 -18.46 -1.68
C ILE A 287 3.26 -19.22 -2.36
N SER A 288 3.76 -18.74 -3.50
CA SER A 288 4.95 -19.31 -4.14
C SER A 288 6.25 -18.81 -3.51
N SER A 289 6.19 -17.72 -2.74
CA SER A 289 7.34 -17.19 -2.01
C SER A 289 7.64 -18.05 -0.77
N PRO A 290 8.91 -18.42 -0.53
CA PRO A 290 9.34 -19.01 0.74
C PRO A 290 9.06 -18.11 1.96
N GLN A 291 8.96 -16.79 1.74
CA GLN A 291 8.75 -15.78 2.77
C GLN A 291 7.28 -15.45 3.04
N ALA A 292 6.32 -16.21 2.48
CA ALA A 292 4.90 -15.88 2.56
C ALA A 292 4.42 -15.62 4.00
N GLU A 293 4.86 -16.42 4.99
CA GLU A 293 4.50 -16.23 6.40
C GLU A 293 5.06 -14.92 6.97
N GLU A 294 6.34 -14.62 6.72
CA GLU A 294 6.95 -13.38 7.20
C GLU A 294 6.38 -12.14 6.51
N GLN A 295 5.96 -12.26 5.24
CA GLN A 295 5.26 -11.18 4.53
C GLN A 295 3.88 -10.90 5.12
N ILE A 296 3.15 -11.94 5.56
CA ILE A 296 1.88 -11.79 6.29
C ILE A 296 2.13 -11.04 7.60
N GLU A 297 3.13 -11.45 8.38
CA GLU A 297 3.49 -10.79 9.64
C GLU A 297 3.85 -9.32 9.43
N ALA A 298 4.68 -9.01 8.43
CA ALA A 298 5.06 -7.64 8.10
C ALA A 298 3.85 -6.76 7.73
N VAL A 299 2.89 -7.31 6.96
CA VAL A 299 1.65 -6.61 6.61
C VAL A 299 0.79 -6.38 7.85
N ASN A 300 0.66 -7.38 8.73
CA ASN A 300 -0.12 -7.26 9.96
C ASN A 300 0.42 -6.17 10.90
N ILE A 301 1.74 -6.05 11.05
CA ILE A 301 2.37 -4.97 11.83
C ILE A 301 1.97 -3.59 11.28
N VAL A 302 2.03 -3.42 9.96
CA VAL A 302 1.64 -2.14 9.33
C VAL A 302 0.14 -1.87 9.52
N LEU A 303 -0.72 -2.89 9.43
CA LEU A 303 -2.16 -2.75 9.68
C LEU A 303 -2.45 -2.39 11.15
N GLU A 304 -1.64 -2.86 12.09
CA GLU A 304 -1.70 -2.47 13.50
C GLU A 304 -1.31 -1.01 13.71
N GLU A 305 -0.23 -0.54 13.09
CA GLU A 305 0.17 0.87 13.12
C GLU A 305 -0.88 1.82 12.52
N LEU A 306 -1.63 1.33 11.52
CA LEU A 306 -2.76 2.07 10.92
C LEU A 306 -4.03 2.01 11.77
N GLY A 307 -4.08 1.18 12.81
CA GLY A 307 -5.23 1.04 13.70
C GLY A 307 -6.44 0.32 13.06
N VAL A 308 -6.21 -0.59 12.11
CA VAL A 308 -7.27 -1.29 11.36
C VAL A 308 -7.39 -2.79 11.70
N VAL A 309 -6.87 -3.21 12.85
CA VAL A 309 -6.81 -4.64 13.27
C VAL A 309 -8.18 -5.27 13.43
N ASP A 310 -9.18 -4.51 13.87
CA ASP A 310 -10.54 -5.04 14.14
C ASP A 310 -11.39 -5.25 12.88
N LYS A 311 -10.86 -4.89 11.70
CA LYS A 311 -11.61 -5.02 10.45
C LYS A 311 -11.68 -6.48 10.00
N PRO A 312 -12.80 -6.89 9.38
CA PRO A 312 -12.85 -8.21 8.76
C PRO A 312 -11.79 -8.29 7.66
N MET A 313 -11.09 -9.41 7.63
CA MET A 313 -10.02 -9.69 6.69
C MET A 313 -10.24 -11.04 6.02
N MET A 314 -10.10 -11.07 4.71
CA MET A 314 -10.09 -12.29 3.91
C MET A 314 -8.69 -12.50 3.35
N MET A 315 -8.09 -13.64 3.68
CA MET A 315 -6.81 -14.06 3.10
C MET A 315 -7.00 -14.54 1.67
N VAL A 316 -6.19 -14.02 0.76
CA VAL A 316 -6.21 -14.32 -0.68
C VAL A 316 -4.83 -14.82 -1.09
N PHE A 317 -4.68 -16.13 -1.15
CA PHE A 317 -3.45 -16.80 -1.55
C PHE A 317 -3.31 -16.82 -3.07
N ASN A 318 -2.45 -15.97 -3.59
CA ASN A 318 -2.24 -15.74 -5.01
C ASN A 318 -1.03 -16.50 -5.56
N LYS A 319 -0.93 -16.57 -6.90
CA LYS A 319 0.14 -17.24 -7.66
C LYS A 319 0.18 -18.76 -7.48
N ILE A 320 -0.98 -19.40 -7.30
CA ILE A 320 -1.06 -20.87 -7.25
C ILE A 320 -0.49 -21.55 -8.49
N ASP A 321 -0.49 -20.87 -9.65
CA ASP A 321 0.13 -21.35 -10.89
C ASP A 321 1.64 -21.62 -10.78
N ARG A 322 2.31 -21.04 -9.77
CA ARG A 322 3.73 -21.25 -9.48
C ARG A 322 3.97 -22.27 -8.37
N VAL A 323 2.93 -22.75 -7.70
CA VAL A 323 3.05 -23.68 -6.58
C VAL A 323 3.11 -25.10 -7.12
N THR A 324 4.28 -25.72 -6.99
CA THR A 324 4.53 -27.10 -7.45
C THR A 324 4.06 -28.16 -6.45
N SER A 325 3.87 -27.79 -5.19
CA SER A 325 3.45 -28.71 -4.13
C SER A 325 2.03 -28.45 -3.65
N VAL A 326 1.12 -29.39 -3.94
CA VAL A 326 -0.27 -29.36 -3.46
C VAL A 326 -0.36 -29.30 -1.93
N SER A 327 0.64 -29.84 -1.21
CA SER A 327 0.68 -29.79 0.25
C SER A 327 0.92 -28.39 0.81
N LEU A 328 1.60 -27.50 0.07
CA LEU A 328 1.88 -26.14 0.50
C LEU A 328 0.60 -25.30 0.54
N ALA A 329 -0.18 -25.33 -0.55
CA ALA A 329 -1.46 -24.64 -0.60
C ALA A 329 -2.41 -25.15 0.50
N LYS A 330 -2.44 -26.46 0.73
CA LYS A 330 -3.27 -27.06 1.79
C LYS A 330 -2.85 -26.59 3.19
N ARG A 331 -1.55 -26.49 3.47
CA ARG A 331 -1.03 -25.99 4.76
C ARG A 331 -1.58 -24.59 5.08
N PHE A 332 -1.53 -23.69 4.11
CA PHE A 332 -2.04 -22.32 4.27
C PHE A 332 -3.55 -22.27 4.44
N THR A 333 -4.31 -23.08 3.68
CA THR A 333 -5.77 -23.12 3.83
C THR A 333 -6.22 -23.74 5.16
N ASP A 334 -5.45 -24.69 5.71
CA ASP A 334 -5.72 -25.30 7.01
C ASP A 334 -5.42 -24.29 8.15
N GLN A 335 -4.36 -23.48 8.00
CA GLN A 335 -3.99 -22.44 8.97
C GLN A 335 -4.93 -21.23 8.95
N TYR A 336 -5.45 -20.86 7.77
CA TYR A 336 -6.36 -19.74 7.57
C TYR A 336 -7.71 -20.24 7.04
N PRO A 337 -8.63 -20.66 7.92
CA PRO A 337 -9.97 -21.06 7.53
C PRO A 337 -10.68 -19.91 6.79
N ASN A 338 -11.40 -20.23 5.72
CA ASN A 338 -12.05 -19.26 4.81
C ASN A 338 -11.10 -18.41 3.94
N SER A 339 -9.84 -18.81 3.81
CA SER A 339 -8.95 -18.27 2.79
C SER A 339 -9.37 -18.69 1.39
N ILE A 340 -9.04 -17.86 0.40
CA ILE A 340 -9.28 -18.14 -1.01
C ILE A 340 -7.95 -18.29 -1.71
N VAL A 341 -7.82 -19.34 -2.53
CA VAL A 341 -6.65 -19.54 -3.38
C VAL A 341 -6.97 -19.16 -4.82
N VAL A 342 -6.11 -18.36 -5.43
CA VAL A 342 -6.28 -17.82 -6.79
C VAL A 342 -4.97 -17.81 -7.56
N SER A 343 -5.08 -17.75 -8.89
CA SER A 343 -4.02 -17.21 -9.74
C SER A 343 -4.56 -15.97 -10.45
N ALA A 344 -4.05 -14.80 -10.07
CA ALA A 344 -4.37 -13.55 -10.73
C ALA A 344 -3.97 -13.55 -12.23
N ARG A 345 -3.00 -14.38 -12.61
CA ARG A 345 -2.49 -14.48 -13.98
C ARG A 345 -3.38 -15.36 -14.86
N THR A 346 -3.81 -16.51 -14.36
CA THR A 346 -4.60 -17.47 -15.16
C THR A 346 -6.11 -17.28 -14.98
N GLY A 347 -6.54 -16.60 -13.92
CA GLY A 347 -7.95 -16.48 -13.55
C GLY A 347 -8.47 -17.66 -12.73
N GLU A 348 -7.62 -18.63 -12.40
CA GLU A 348 -7.98 -19.75 -11.54
C GLU A 348 -8.44 -19.26 -10.15
N GLY A 349 -9.49 -19.87 -9.60
CA GLY A 349 -10.04 -19.51 -8.29
C GLY A 349 -10.98 -18.30 -8.28
N PHE A 350 -11.12 -17.55 -9.38
CA PHE A 350 -11.91 -16.31 -9.40
C PHE A 350 -13.40 -16.53 -9.10
N LYS A 351 -13.97 -17.66 -9.52
CA LYS A 351 -15.37 -17.98 -9.21
C LYS A 351 -15.59 -18.13 -7.70
N ALA A 352 -14.67 -18.80 -7.01
CA ALA A 352 -14.71 -18.96 -5.55
C ALA A 352 -14.48 -17.62 -4.85
N PHE A 353 -13.49 -16.85 -5.32
CA PHE A 353 -13.20 -15.50 -4.84
C PHE A 353 -14.43 -14.59 -4.91
N MET A 354 -15.09 -14.50 -6.07
CA MET A 354 -16.27 -13.64 -6.27
C MET A 354 -17.46 -14.09 -5.41
N ALA A 355 -17.63 -15.40 -5.22
CA ALA A 355 -18.67 -15.94 -4.36
C ALA A 355 -18.42 -15.59 -2.88
N GLU A 356 -17.19 -15.75 -2.41
CA GLU A 356 -16.83 -15.45 -1.01
C GLU A 356 -16.83 -13.96 -0.73
N LEU A 357 -16.31 -13.14 -1.65
CA LEU A 357 -16.42 -11.69 -1.60
C LEU A 357 -17.87 -11.25 -1.44
N GLY A 358 -18.80 -11.87 -2.19
CA GLY A 358 -20.22 -11.61 -2.07
C GLY A 358 -20.90 -12.17 -0.80
N LYS A 359 -20.24 -13.05 -0.04
CA LYS A 359 -20.70 -13.46 1.30
C LYS A 359 -20.21 -12.51 2.38
N GLN A 360 -18.96 -12.07 2.31
CA GLN A 360 -18.36 -11.21 3.33
C GLN A 360 -18.76 -9.75 3.18
N LEU A 361 -18.84 -9.24 1.95
CA LEU A 361 -19.40 -7.92 1.64
C LEU A 361 -20.94 -7.95 1.53
N ARG A 362 -21.60 -8.89 2.22
CA ARG A 362 -23.07 -8.87 2.31
C ARG A 362 -23.44 -7.58 3.03
N PRO A 363 -24.19 -6.69 2.37
CA PRO A 363 -24.74 -5.54 3.06
C PRO A 363 -25.72 -6.09 4.09
N VAL A 364 -25.82 -5.42 5.23
CA VAL A 364 -26.97 -5.62 6.11
C VAL A 364 -28.21 -5.43 5.23
N ARG A 365 -29.06 -6.45 5.14
CA ARG A 365 -30.31 -6.39 4.38
C ARG A 365 -31.44 -6.76 5.31
N ASP A 366 -32.48 -5.96 5.28
CA ASP A 366 -33.72 -6.26 5.97
C ASP A 366 -34.51 -7.25 5.13
N MET A 367 -35.00 -8.31 5.77
CA MET A 367 -36.01 -9.16 5.15
C MET A 367 -37.35 -8.43 5.23
N LEU A 368 -37.88 -8.07 4.06
CA LEU A 368 -39.18 -7.43 3.93
C LEU A 368 -40.16 -8.38 3.24
N VAL A 369 -41.40 -8.39 3.71
CA VAL A 369 -42.54 -8.98 3.01
C VAL A 369 -43.36 -7.82 2.47
N LEU A 370 -43.49 -7.73 1.15
CA LEU A 370 -44.10 -6.58 0.47
C LEU A 370 -45.39 -7.01 -0.24
N GLY A 371 -46.48 -6.29 -0.03
CA GLY A 371 -47.73 -6.40 -0.80
C GLY A 371 -47.79 -5.28 -1.82
N ILE A 372 -47.41 -5.58 -3.07
CA ILE A 372 -47.33 -4.56 -4.13
C ILE A 372 -48.51 -4.73 -5.09
N PRO A 373 -49.41 -3.74 -5.21
CA PRO A 373 -50.51 -3.78 -6.17
C PRO A 373 -49.99 -3.95 -7.61
N HIS A 374 -50.71 -4.70 -8.44
CA HIS A 374 -50.32 -4.91 -9.85
C HIS A 374 -50.24 -3.61 -10.66
N SER A 375 -50.93 -2.56 -10.22
CA SER A 375 -50.87 -1.22 -10.83
C SER A 375 -49.52 -0.50 -10.62
N GLN A 376 -48.68 -0.96 -9.69
CA GLN A 376 -47.38 -0.36 -9.36
C GLN A 376 -46.22 -1.26 -9.82
N SER A 377 -46.18 -1.53 -11.12
CA SER A 377 -45.15 -2.36 -11.75
C SER A 377 -43.75 -1.75 -11.70
N ASP A 378 -43.67 -0.43 -11.55
CA ASP A 378 -42.46 0.35 -11.32
C ASP A 378 -41.78 0.02 -9.98
N VAL A 379 -42.55 -0.16 -8.91
CA VAL A 379 -42.03 -0.57 -7.59
C VAL A 379 -41.48 -2.00 -7.64
N ILE A 380 -42.13 -2.89 -8.39
CA ILE A 380 -41.65 -4.26 -8.62
C ILE A 380 -40.33 -4.23 -9.41
N ALA A 381 -40.25 -3.43 -10.48
CA ALA A 381 -39.02 -3.27 -11.25
C ALA A 381 -37.87 -2.70 -10.39
N ARG A 382 -38.17 -1.69 -9.55
CA ARG A 382 -37.23 -1.11 -8.59
C ARG A 382 -36.75 -2.15 -7.58
N LEU A 383 -37.64 -3.00 -7.06
CA LEU A 383 -37.28 -4.08 -6.13
C LEU A 383 -36.36 -5.11 -6.79
N HIS A 384 -36.56 -5.42 -8.07
CA HIS A 384 -35.65 -6.27 -8.85
C HIS A 384 -34.30 -5.60 -9.15
N GLU A 385 -34.26 -4.28 -9.22
CA GLU A 385 -33.04 -3.50 -9.44
C GLU A 385 -32.17 -3.41 -8.17
N VAL A 386 -32.79 -3.19 -7.00
CA VAL A 386 -32.05 -2.89 -5.76
C VAL A 386 -32.07 -4.01 -4.71
N GLY A 387 -33.04 -4.92 -4.78
CA GLY A 387 -33.26 -6.00 -3.82
C GLY A 387 -33.01 -7.38 -4.39
N GLN A 388 -33.03 -8.39 -3.51
CA GLN A 388 -33.01 -9.80 -3.91
C GLN A 388 -34.37 -10.43 -3.58
N VAL A 389 -35.14 -10.78 -4.60
CA VAL A 389 -36.42 -11.48 -4.43
C VAL A 389 -36.16 -12.94 -4.10
N LEU A 390 -36.72 -13.41 -2.99
CA LEU A 390 -36.61 -14.80 -2.52
C LEU A 390 -37.84 -15.62 -2.94
N GLU A 391 -39.03 -15.06 -2.72
CA GLU A 391 -40.31 -15.70 -3.03
C GLU A 391 -41.28 -14.68 -3.61
N ARG A 392 -42.16 -15.14 -4.51
CA ARG A 392 -43.18 -14.31 -5.14
C ARG A 392 -44.48 -15.10 -5.29
N GLN A 393 -45.56 -14.55 -4.76
CA GLN A 393 -46.93 -15.05 -4.93
C GLN A 393 -47.78 -13.96 -5.56
N TYR A 394 -48.66 -14.36 -6.47
CA TYR A 394 -49.57 -13.44 -7.15
C TYR A 394 -50.98 -13.73 -6.70
N ASN A 395 -51.61 -12.74 -6.07
CA ASN A 395 -53.02 -12.75 -5.74
C ASN A 395 -53.78 -11.88 -6.76
N SER A 396 -55.11 -11.93 -6.72
CA SER A 396 -55.98 -11.22 -7.66
C SER A 396 -55.78 -9.70 -7.68
N ASN A 397 -55.37 -9.10 -6.55
CA ASN A 397 -55.21 -7.64 -6.42
C ASN A 397 -53.76 -7.17 -6.18
N GLU A 398 -52.86 -8.03 -5.71
CA GLU A 398 -51.49 -7.67 -5.36
C GLU A 398 -50.49 -8.81 -5.56
N ALA A 399 -49.22 -8.48 -5.70
CA ALA A 399 -48.10 -9.40 -5.66
C ALA A 399 -47.49 -9.37 -4.25
N VAL A 400 -47.50 -10.50 -3.56
CA VAL A 400 -46.82 -10.69 -2.28
C VAL A 400 -45.39 -11.15 -2.57
N ILE A 401 -44.41 -10.32 -2.20
CA ILE A 401 -42.99 -10.55 -2.52
C ILE A 401 -42.18 -10.57 -1.22
N LYS A 402 -41.48 -11.67 -0.97
CA LYS A 402 -40.48 -11.75 0.09
C LYS A 402 -39.12 -11.40 -0.50
N ALA A 403 -38.51 -10.33 -0.03
CA ALA A 403 -37.26 -9.83 -0.59
C ALA A 403 -36.28 -9.36 0.50
N LEU A 404 -35.00 -9.52 0.22
CA LEU A 404 -33.92 -8.90 0.99
C LEU A 404 -33.58 -7.54 0.39
N VAL A 405 -33.83 -6.49 1.17
CA VAL A 405 -33.73 -5.10 0.73
C VAL A 405 -32.66 -4.38 1.56
N PRO A 406 -31.81 -3.54 0.94
CA PRO A 406 -30.89 -2.69 1.71
C PRO A 406 -31.65 -1.71 2.62
N PRO A 407 -31.20 -1.45 3.87
CA PRO A 407 -31.86 -0.62 4.87
C PRO A 407 -32.26 0.77 4.35
N ASP A 408 -31.44 1.38 3.50
CA ASP A 408 -31.72 2.69 2.90
C ASP A 408 -32.97 2.72 2.01
N TYR A 409 -33.22 1.63 1.30
CA TYR A 409 -34.38 1.51 0.44
C TYR A 409 -35.61 1.09 1.23
N ARG A 410 -35.48 0.74 2.51
CA ARG A 410 -36.62 0.41 3.36
C ARG A 410 -37.66 1.52 3.33
N ALA A 411 -37.27 2.79 3.41
CA ALA A 411 -38.21 3.92 3.35
C ALA A 411 -39.01 3.98 2.03
N VAL A 412 -38.41 3.55 0.92
CA VAL A 412 -39.08 3.50 -0.40
C VAL A 412 -40.12 2.38 -0.43
N PHE A 413 -39.83 1.25 0.22
CA PHE A 413 -40.70 0.08 0.26
C PHE A 413 -41.63 0.04 1.48
N GLU A 414 -41.45 0.96 2.44
CA GLU A 414 -42.19 1.06 3.70
C GLU A 414 -43.71 1.07 3.53
N PRO A 415 -44.28 1.78 2.55
CA PRO A 415 -45.74 1.77 2.31
C PRO A 415 -46.30 0.40 1.93
N PHE A 416 -45.46 -0.52 1.48
CA PHE A 416 -45.84 -1.85 0.99
C PHE A 416 -45.49 -2.97 1.97
N ILE A 417 -44.84 -2.66 3.11
CA ILE A 417 -44.45 -3.69 4.08
C ILE A 417 -45.69 -4.28 4.76
N ILE A 418 -45.87 -5.58 4.62
CA ILE A 418 -46.87 -6.35 5.35
C ILE A 418 -46.26 -6.73 6.70
N GLN A 419 -46.76 -6.17 7.81
CA GLN A 419 -46.36 -6.60 9.15
C GLN A 419 -46.87 -8.03 9.43
N GLY A 420 -46.03 -8.84 10.07
CA GLY A 420 -46.13 -10.30 10.18
C GLY A 420 -47.39 -10.90 10.81
N ASP A 421 -48.38 -10.10 11.22
CA ASP A 421 -49.65 -10.62 11.77
C ASP A 421 -50.68 -11.04 10.71
N SER A 422 -50.39 -10.82 9.42
CA SER A 422 -51.35 -11.13 8.33
C SER A 422 -51.09 -12.45 7.60
N LEU A 423 -50.02 -13.19 7.94
CA LEU A 423 -49.67 -14.47 7.30
C LEU A 423 -50.31 -15.71 7.97
N ALA A 424 -51.09 -15.52 9.04
CA ALA A 424 -51.80 -16.60 9.74
C ALA A 424 -53.29 -16.77 9.34
N LYS A 425 -53.80 -15.94 8.41
CA LYS A 425 -55.17 -16.06 7.91
C LYS A 425 -55.25 -15.74 6.42
N ALA A 426 -54.82 -16.68 5.59
CA ALA A 426 -55.35 -16.89 4.24
C ALA A 426 -55.22 -18.37 3.88
#